data_AF-A0A327L424-F1
#
_entry.id   AF-A0A327L424-F1
#
_cell.length_a   1.000
_cell.length_b   1.000
_cell.length_c   1.000
_cell.angle_alpha   90.00
_cell.angle_beta   90.00
_cell.angle_gamma   90.00
#
_symmetry.space_group_name_H-M   'P 1'
#
loop_
_entity.id
_entity.type
_entity.pdbx_description
1 polymer ?
#
loop_
_entity_poly.entity_id
_entity_poly.type
_entity_poly.pdbx_seq_one_letter_code
_entity_poly.pdbx_strand_id
1 'polypeptide(L)'
;MTLTVIETLQKARDRMQAGTHSGVFDAVRSLAGEASSLTRDCAYFALLDTAAAKHGAGSLITLKRADGAALALFDATIARLLSEMH
;
A
#
# COMPACT_ATOMS: atom_id res chain seq x y z
N MET A 1 2.68 3.47 19.82
CA MET A 1 3.77 3.64 18.84
C MET A 1 3.13 3.97 17.50
N THR A 2 3.63 4.99 16.79
CA THR A 2 3.08 5.42 15.50
C THR A 2 3.97 4.92 14.39
N LEU A 3 3.42 4.17 13.42
CA LEU A 3 4.16 3.70 12.26
C LEU A 3 4.52 4.83 11.28
N THR A 4 5.64 4.67 10.58
CA THR A 4 6.00 5.46 9.39
C THR A 4 5.24 4.99 8.15
N VAL A 5 5.32 5.74 7.04
CA VAL A 5 4.64 5.40 5.79
C VAL A 5 5.14 4.07 5.23
N ILE A 6 6.47 3.85 5.23
CA ILE A 6 7.08 2.61 4.71
C ILE A 6 6.70 1.41 5.58
N GLU A 7 6.77 1.53 6.91
CA GLU A 7 6.36 0.45 7.83
C GLU A 7 4.86 0.14 7.70
N THR A 8 4.04 1.17 7.45
CA THR A 8 2.59 1.00 7.20
C THR A 8 2.36 0.21 5.92
N LEU A 9 3.09 0.52 4.84
CA LEU A 9 3.01 -0.22 3.57
C LEU A 9 3.49 -1.68 3.72
N GLN A 10 4.59 -1.90 4.44
CA GLN A 10 5.11 -3.24 4.72
C GLN A 10 4.10 -4.09 5.51
N LYS A 11 3.56 -3.56 6.62
CA LYS A 11 2.55 -4.29 7.41
C LYS A 11 1.27 -4.55 6.61
N ALA A 12 0.82 -3.61 5.80
CA ALA A 12 -0.36 -3.80 4.95
C ALA A 12 -0.13 -4.91 3.92
N ARG A 13 1.06 -4.93 3.29
CA ARG A 13 1.50 -6.00 2.40
C ARG A 13 1.50 -7.37 3.10
N ASP A 14 2.07 -7.45 4.29
CA ASP A 14 2.12 -8.70 5.07
C ASP A 14 0.73 -9.22 5.42
N ARG A 15 -0.20 -8.33 5.80
CA ARG A 15 -1.60 -8.70 6.06
C ARG A 15 -2.34 -9.16 4.81
N MET A 16 -2.05 -8.59 3.64
CA MET A 16 -2.58 -9.13 2.38
C MET A 16 -1.97 -10.48 2.03
N GLN A 17 -0.66 -10.65 2.21
CA GLN A 17 0.01 -11.92 1.94
C GLN A 17 -0.52 -13.04 2.84
N ALA A 18 -0.87 -12.72 4.08
CA ALA A 18 -1.53 -13.63 5.02
C ALA A 18 -3.01 -13.93 4.65
N GLY A 19 -3.57 -13.26 3.65
CA GLY A 19 -4.97 -13.42 3.23
C GLY A 19 -5.99 -12.75 4.17
N THR A 20 -5.53 -11.95 5.13
CA THR A 20 -6.40 -11.29 6.13
C THR A 20 -7.26 -10.19 5.52
N HIS A 21 -6.82 -9.59 4.41
CA HIS A 21 -7.54 -8.54 3.71
C HIS A 21 -7.53 -8.76 2.19
N SER A 22 -8.68 -8.53 1.56
CA SER A 22 -8.91 -8.78 0.13
C SER A 22 -8.60 -7.59 -0.77
N GLY A 23 -8.18 -6.45 -0.22
CA GLY A 23 -7.94 -5.22 -0.98
C GLY A 23 -6.81 -4.38 -0.39
N VAL A 24 -6.08 -3.71 -1.28
CA VAL A 24 -4.92 -2.86 -0.94
C VAL A 24 -5.30 -1.79 0.10
N PHE A 25 -6.44 -1.13 -0.12
CA PHE A 25 -6.89 -0.05 0.75
C PHE A 25 -7.46 -0.55 2.07
N ASP A 26 -8.11 -1.71 2.09
CA ASP A 26 -8.60 -2.32 3.33
C ASP A 26 -7.43 -2.73 4.23
N ALA A 27 -6.34 -3.25 3.63
CA ALA A 27 -5.13 -3.58 4.36
C ALA A 27 -4.50 -2.34 5.03
N VAL A 28 -4.41 -1.20 4.34
CA VAL A 28 -3.92 0.06 4.93
C VAL A 28 -4.89 0.59 5.99
N ARG A 29 -6.20 0.54 5.73
CA ARG A 29 -7.24 0.98 6.68
C ARG A 29 -7.24 0.18 7.97
N SER A 30 -6.92 -1.12 7.89
CA SER A 30 -6.84 -2.02 9.06
C SER A 30 -5.79 -1.59 10.09
N LEU A 31 -4.83 -0.73 9.72
CA LEU A 31 -3.79 -0.21 10.59
C LEU A 31 -4.23 1.04 11.38
N ALA A 32 -5.55 1.28 11.49
CA ALA A 32 -6.07 2.50 12.10
C ALA A 32 -5.66 2.72 13.58
N GLY A 33 -5.36 1.63 14.30
CA GLY A 33 -4.86 1.66 15.68
C GLY A 33 -3.34 1.69 15.81
N GLU A 34 -2.59 1.61 14.70
CA GLU A 34 -1.12 1.50 14.71
C GLU A 34 -0.43 2.64 13.93
N ALA A 35 -1.10 3.19 12.93
CA ALA A 35 -0.63 4.30 12.11
C ALA A 35 -1.54 5.52 12.31
N SER A 36 -0.97 6.73 12.30
CA SER A 36 -1.75 7.96 12.32
C SER A 36 -2.63 8.09 11.05
N SER A 37 -3.68 8.90 11.07
CA SER A 37 -4.47 9.19 9.87
C SER A 37 -3.59 9.72 8.73
N LEU A 38 -2.72 10.69 9.05
CA LEU A 38 -1.77 11.26 8.09
C LEU A 38 -0.87 10.20 7.46
N THR A 39 -0.31 9.28 8.27
CA THR A 39 0.54 8.20 7.75
C THR A 39 -0.23 7.30 6.78
N ARG A 40 -1.48 6.95 7.13
CA ARG A 40 -2.32 6.10 6.28
C ARG A 40 -2.70 6.81 4.99
N ASP A 41 -2.98 8.11 5.05
CA ASP A 41 -3.30 8.92 3.87
C ASP A 41 -2.08 9.03 2.95
N CYS A 42 -0.88 9.27 3.49
CA CYS A 42 0.35 9.24 2.72
C CYS A 42 0.59 7.87 2.06
N ALA A 43 0.39 6.76 2.79
CA ALA A 43 0.50 5.42 2.23
C ALA A 43 -0.53 5.20 1.10
N TYR A 44 -1.76 5.66 1.28
CA TYR A 44 -2.83 5.59 0.30
C TYR A 44 -2.48 6.34 -1.00
N PHE A 45 -2.03 7.59 -0.90
CA PHE A 45 -1.64 8.38 -2.06
C PHE A 45 -0.39 7.83 -2.75
N ALA A 46 0.59 7.33 -1.99
CA ALA A 46 1.78 6.73 -2.59
C ALA A 46 1.47 5.48 -3.44
N LEU A 47 0.49 4.67 -2.99
CA LEU A 47 -0.02 3.52 -3.75
C LEU A 47 -0.75 3.96 -5.02
N LEU A 48 -1.57 5.02 -4.93
CA LEU A 48 -2.27 5.58 -6.09
C LEU A 48 -1.30 6.12 -7.15
N ASP A 49 -0.29 6.90 -6.74
CA ASP A 49 0.72 7.43 -7.65
C ASP A 49 1.48 6.32 -8.35
N THR A 50 1.87 5.28 -7.61
CA THR A 50 2.60 4.14 -8.17
C THR A 50 1.73 3.34 -9.14
N ALA A 51 0.44 3.16 -8.82
CA ALA A 51 -0.51 2.49 -9.69
C ALA A 51 -0.78 3.29 -10.98
N ALA A 52 -0.89 4.61 -10.87
CA ALA A 52 -1.05 5.52 -12.01
C ALA A 52 0.18 5.49 -12.92
N ALA A 53 1.38 5.51 -12.34
CA ALA A 53 2.64 5.46 -13.08
C ALA A 53 2.84 4.13 -13.84
N LYS A 54 2.37 2.99 -13.28
CA LYS A 54 2.58 1.66 -13.87
C LYS A 54 1.53 1.23 -14.89
N HIS A 55 0.27 1.61 -14.71
CA HIS A 55 -0.84 0.95 -15.44
C HIS A 55 -1.92 1.91 -15.98
N GLY A 56 -1.81 3.22 -15.74
CA GLY A 56 -2.87 4.17 -16.12
C GLY A 56 -4.22 3.87 -15.42
N ALA A 57 -5.29 4.56 -15.83
CA ALA A 57 -6.59 4.55 -15.15
C ALA A 57 -7.27 3.16 -15.02
N GLY A 58 -6.84 2.15 -15.79
CA GLY A 58 -7.36 0.77 -15.69
C GLY A 58 -6.93 0.01 -14.43
N SER A 59 -5.94 0.52 -13.69
CA SER A 59 -5.27 -0.18 -12.57
C SER A 59 -6.08 -0.26 -11.27
N LEU A 60 -7.15 0.53 -11.10
CA LEU A 60 -7.90 0.58 -9.85
C LEU A 60 -8.71 -0.69 -9.57
N ILE A 61 -9.07 -1.45 -10.61
CA ILE A 61 -9.80 -2.73 -10.47
C ILE A 61 -8.88 -3.82 -9.90
N THR A 62 -7.59 -3.81 -10.27
CA THR A 62 -6.56 -4.69 -9.70
C THR A 62 -6.30 -4.41 -8.22
N LEU A 63 -6.59 -3.20 -7.71
CA LEU A 63 -6.44 -2.87 -6.28
C LEU A 63 -7.54 -3.47 -5.39
N LYS A 64 -8.68 -3.85 -5.99
CA LYS A 64 -9.84 -4.40 -5.28
C LYS A 64 -9.71 -5.90 -4.98
N ARG A 65 -8.71 -6.58 -5.52
CA ARG A 65 -8.50 -8.01 -5.30
C ARG A 65 -7.13 -8.25 -4.68
N ALA A 66 -7.08 -9.07 -3.64
CA ALA A 66 -5.83 -9.60 -3.09
C ALA A 66 -5.30 -10.66 -4.06
N ASP A 67 -4.57 -10.20 -5.06
CA ASP A 67 -3.85 -11.03 -6.01
C ASP A 67 -2.38 -10.61 -6.09
N GLY A 68 -1.61 -11.29 -6.93
CA GLY A 68 -0.19 -10.99 -7.11
C GLY A 68 0.09 -9.54 -7.55
N ALA A 69 -0.85 -8.87 -8.23
CA ALA A 69 -0.69 -7.49 -8.66
C ALA A 69 -0.79 -6.51 -7.48
N ALA A 70 -1.64 -6.79 -6.51
CA ALA A 70 -1.75 -6.01 -5.28
C ALA A 70 -0.45 -6.07 -4.46
N LEU A 71 0.14 -7.27 -4.28
CA LEU A 71 1.44 -7.42 -3.60
C LEU A 71 2.57 -6.73 -4.37
N ALA A 72 2.61 -6.89 -5.69
CA ALA A 72 3.59 -6.24 -6.56
C ALA A 72 3.49 -4.71 -6.52
N LEU A 73 2.30 -4.15 -6.29
CA LEU A 73 2.13 -2.71 -6.10
C LEU A 73 2.73 -2.23 -4.79
N PHE A 74 2.52 -2.94 -3.68
CA PHE A 74 3.18 -2.61 -2.41
C PHE A 74 4.69 -2.65 -2.57
N ASP A 75 5.22 -3.72 -3.17
CA ASP A 75 6.66 -3.86 -3.41
C ASP A 75 7.21 -2.71 -4.27
N ALA A 76 6.52 -2.36 -5.34
CA ALA A 76 6.91 -1.25 -6.20
C ALA A 76 6.86 0.11 -5.49
N THR A 77 5.83 0.33 -4.66
CA THR A 77 5.67 1.59 -3.92
C THR A 77 6.74 1.74 -2.85
N ILE A 78 7.03 0.67 -2.11
CA ILE A 78 8.10 0.64 -1.10
C ILE A 78 9.46 0.90 -1.77
N ALA A 79 9.75 0.22 -2.88
CA ALA A 79 11.00 0.42 -3.62
C ALA A 79 11.14 1.87 -4.11
N ARG A 80 10.07 2.46 -4.67
CA ARG A 80 10.07 3.86 -5.11
C ARG A 80 10.39 4.83 -3.97
N LEU A 81 9.69 4.70 -2.83
CA LEU A 81 9.90 5.58 -1.68
C LEU A 81 11.32 5.44 -1.10
N LEU A 82 11.87 4.22 -1.07
CA LEU A 82 13.25 3.99 -0.63
C LEU A 82 14.28 4.59 -1.61
N SER A 83 13.99 4.61 -2.91
CA SER A 83 14.84 5.24 -3.92
C SER A 83 14.80 6.76 -3.86
N GLU A 84 13.67 7.37 -3.50
CA GLU A 84 13.54 8.84 -3.34
C GLU A 84 14.20 9.38 -2.06
N MET A 85 14.57 8.50 -1.13
CA MET A 85 15.29 8.85 0.10
C MET A 85 16.83 8.89 -0.07
N HIS A 86 17.35 8.46 -1.22
CA HIS A 86 18.78 8.48 -1.58
C HIS A 86 19.07 9.57 -2.61
#